data_AF-A0A1X2G9E7-F1
#
_entry.id   AF-A0A1X2G9E7-F1
#
_cell.length_a   1.000
_cell.length_b   1.000
_cell.length_c   1.000
_cell.angle_alpha   90.00
_cell.angle_beta   90.00
_cell.angle_gamma   90.00
#
_symmetry.space_group_name_H-M   'P 1'
#
loop_
_entity.id
_entity.type
_entity.pdbx_description
1 polymer ?
#
loop_
_entity_poly.entity_id
_entity_poly.type
_entity_poly.pdbx_seq_one_letter_code
_entity_poly.pdbx_strand_id
1 'polypeptide(L)'
;EFTSIRIKYDEGFVSILGHIVPKPESMWSDADKHLVVPTSYSLCIGFSLQTGTLLLLQCFWNYLANTVVKANFMTSKEFKFYIVWTATSMVLFPLLQFNFSRKVYEPTYKEIMPELVYSCGLFVVAILGVRSNFKFNRLLANAQRLNDPRSAGAKIQYFQELNLILTASLFIYATSLIILCADGLTGKKSLNAHKFSSDFLICNTNVASIVVWTVMILIFHPK
;
A
#
# COMPACT_ATOMS: atom_id res chain seq x y z
N GLU A 1 15.45 2.14 2.49
CA GLU A 1 15.87 0.81 1.98
C GLU A 1 17.38 0.62 1.89
N PHE A 2 18.17 1.57 1.33
CA PHE A 2 19.64 1.44 1.22
C PHE A 2 20.37 1.13 2.54
N THR A 3 19.95 1.75 3.64
CA THR A 3 20.50 1.51 4.99
C THR A 3 20.22 0.10 5.49
N SER A 4 19.01 -0.42 5.30
CA SER A 4 18.62 -1.77 5.74
C SER A 4 19.36 -2.87 4.96
N ILE A 5 19.61 -2.65 3.67
CA ILE A 5 20.43 -3.54 2.84
C ILE A 5 21.86 -3.58 3.37
N ARG A 6 22.48 -2.41 3.59
CA ARG A 6 23.86 -2.33 4.10
C ARG A 6 24.02 -3.04 5.44
N ILE A 7 23.09 -2.81 6.37
CA ILE A 7 23.08 -3.49 7.68
C ILE A 7 22.99 -5.01 7.52
N LYS A 8 22.10 -5.52 6.64
CA LYS A 8 21.97 -6.97 6.41
C LYS A 8 23.22 -7.63 5.79
N TYR A 9 23.97 -6.91 4.97
CA TYR A 9 25.19 -7.42 4.34
C TYR A 9 26.44 -7.24 5.23
N ASP A 10 26.53 -6.16 6.02
CA ASP A 10 27.66 -5.87 6.91
C ASP A 10 27.56 -6.66 8.25
N GLU A 11 26.35 -6.92 8.79
CA GLU A 11 26.15 -7.70 10.03
C GLU A 11 26.37 -9.21 9.86
N GLY A 12 26.30 -9.70 8.61
CA GLY A 12 26.56 -11.09 8.24
C GLY A 12 25.49 -12.10 8.68
N PHE A 13 25.82 -13.39 8.49
CA PHE A 13 24.99 -14.52 8.91
C PHE A 13 25.53 -15.13 10.20
N VAL A 14 24.65 -15.60 11.09
CA VAL A 14 25.04 -16.35 12.28
C VAL A 14 24.59 -17.81 12.12
N SER A 15 25.49 -18.74 12.42
CA SER A 15 25.13 -20.15 12.50
C SER A 15 24.47 -20.41 13.85
N ILE A 16 23.15 -20.57 13.85
CA ILE A 16 22.39 -20.99 15.02
C ILE A 16 21.95 -22.43 14.76
N LEU A 17 22.40 -23.37 15.59
CA LEU A 17 22.06 -24.80 15.49
C LEU A 17 22.33 -25.43 14.11
N GLY A 18 23.45 -25.06 13.46
CA GLY A 18 23.85 -25.63 12.17
C GLY A 18 23.12 -25.05 10.94
N HIS A 19 22.18 -24.12 11.14
CA HIS A 19 21.51 -23.40 10.06
C HIS A 19 22.05 -21.97 9.95
N ILE A 20 22.43 -21.58 8.74
CA ILE A 20 22.91 -20.23 8.42
C ILE A 20 21.69 -19.32 8.27
N VAL A 21 21.40 -18.58 9.34
CA VAL A 21 20.31 -17.60 9.40
C VAL A 21 20.89 -16.17 9.41
N PRO A 22 20.22 -15.20 8.77
CA PRO A 22 20.63 -13.81 8.88
C PRO A 22 20.61 -13.40 10.35
N LYS A 23 21.60 -12.62 10.80
CA LYS A 23 21.72 -12.24 12.21
C LYS A 23 20.41 -11.56 12.67
N PRO A 24 19.72 -12.06 13.70
CA PRO A 24 18.52 -11.42 14.23
C PRO A 24 18.85 -10.05 14.83
N GLU A 25 17.90 -9.12 14.75
CA GLU A 25 18.01 -7.72 15.17
C GLU A 25 18.50 -7.54 16.62
N SER A 26 18.19 -8.50 17.49
CA SER A 26 18.68 -8.52 18.88
C SER A 26 20.21 -8.57 18.98
N MET A 27 20.89 -9.17 18.00
CA MET A 27 22.33 -9.36 17.96
C MET A 27 23.07 -8.34 17.09
N TRP A 28 22.37 -7.37 16.48
CA TRP A 28 23.01 -6.30 15.73
C TRP A 28 23.83 -5.37 16.65
N SER A 29 24.88 -4.78 16.09
CA SER A 29 25.67 -3.71 16.66
C SER A 29 24.78 -2.54 17.06
N ASP A 30 25.13 -1.86 18.15
CA ASP A 30 24.31 -0.76 18.68
C ASP A 30 24.18 0.39 17.66
N ALA A 31 25.19 0.60 16.81
CA ALA A 31 25.15 1.57 15.72
C ALA A 31 24.03 1.26 14.69
N ASP A 32 23.82 -0.01 14.36
CA ASP A 32 22.83 -0.44 13.37
C ASP A 32 21.42 -0.49 13.96
N LYS A 33 21.30 -0.80 15.25
CA LYS A 33 20.04 -0.67 16.01
C LYS A 33 19.52 0.77 16.05
N HIS A 34 20.42 1.76 16.12
CA HIS A 34 20.04 3.18 16.10
C HIS A 34 19.49 3.63 14.73
N LEU A 35 19.83 2.95 13.63
CA LEU A 35 19.35 3.27 12.27
C LEU A 35 17.98 2.66 11.95
N VAL A 36 17.53 1.65 12.71
CA VAL A 36 16.20 1.04 12.57
C VAL A 36 15.10 2.06 12.84
N VAL A 37 15.19 2.79 13.97
CA VAL A 37 14.13 3.72 14.39
C VAL A 37 13.85 4.82 13.34
N PRO A 38 14.86 5.56 12.84
CA PRO A 38 14.64 6.54 11.76
C PRO A 38 14.07 5.93 10.48
N THR A 39 14.52 4.72 10.13
CA THR A 39 14.07 4.03 8.91
C THR A 39 12.58 3.66 9.01
N SER A 40 12.15 3.10 10.13
CA SER A 40 10.74 2.75 10.36
C SER A 40 9.83 3.99 10.42
N TYR A 41 10.32 5.12 10.97
CA TYR A 41 9.59 6.39 10.93
C TYR A 41 9.44 6.94 9.52
N SER A 42 10.52 6.91 8.72
CA SER A 42 10.48 7.30 7.31
C SER A 42 9.49 6.45 6.51
N LEU A 43 9.46 5.13 6.77
CA LEU A 43 8.50 4.22 6.17
C LEU A 43 7.04 4.58 6.52
N CYS A 44 6.76 4.89 7.80
CA CYS A 44 5.43 5.31 8.24
C CYS A 44 4.97 6.64 7.60
N ILE A 45 5.90 7.57 7.37
CA ILE A 45 5.62 8.81 6.62
C ILE A 45 5.27 8.46 5.17
N GLY A 46 6.04 7.57 4.55
CA GLY A 46 5.76 7.06 3.20
C GLY A 46 4.36 6.44 3.09
N PHE A 47 3.98 5.58 4.03
CA PHE A 47 2.64 4.98 4.08
C PHE A 47 1.52 6.01 4.23
N SER A 48 1.74 7.04 5.06
CA SER A 48 0.79 8.14 5.25
C SER A 48 0.60 8.94 3.96
N LEU A 49 1.70 9.27 3.27
CA LEU A 49 1.67 9.98 1.99
C LEU A 49 1.00 9.15 0.90
N GLN A 50 1.37 7.88 0.76
CA GLN A 50 0.78 6.99 -0.24
C GLN A 50 -0.73 6.81 -0.04
N THR A 51 -1.18 6.64 1.21
CA THR A 51 -2.60 6.59 1.55
C THR A 51 -3.31 7.90 1.18
N GLY A 52 -2.68 9.05 1.42
CA GLY A 52 -3.19 10.36 1.00
C GLY A 52 -3.32 10.50 -0.52
N THR A 53 -2.33 10.05 -1.28
CA THR A 53 -2.37 10.10 -2.75
C THR A 53 -3.49 9.21 -3.29
N LEU A 54 -3.63 7.98 -2.79
CA LEU A 54 -4.69 7.06 -3.20
C LEU A 54 -6.08 7.66 -2.96
N LEU A 55 -6.24 8.45 -1.90
CA LEU A 55 -7.46 9.17 -1.63
C LEU A 55 -7.71 10.34 -2.61
N LEU A 56 -6.68 11.15 -2.89
CA LEU A 56 -6.79 12.20 -3.91
C LEU A 56 -7.25 11.61 -5.23
N LEU A 57 -6.80 10.41 -5.56
CA LEU A 57 -7.24 9.69 -6.73
C LEU A 57 -8.73 9.28 -6.66
N GLN A 58 -9.22 8.81 -5.52
CA GLN A 58 -10.66 8.56 -5.34
C GLN A 58 -11.51 9.83 -5.54
N CYS A 59 -11.02 10.98 -5.07
CA CYS A 59 -11.66 12.28 -5.29
C CYS A 59 -11.59 12.71 -6.77
N PHE A 60 -10.47 12.44 -7.44
CA PHE A 60 -10.29 12.70 -8.87
C PHE A 60 -11.31 11.94 -9.72
N TRP A 61 -11.56 10.66 -9.39
CA TRP A 61 -12.59 9.88 -10.08
C TRP A 61 -13.98 10.49 -9.95
N ASN A 62 -14.31 11.01 -8.77
CA ASN A 62 -15.57 11.72 -8.57
C ASN A 62 -15.66 13.00 -9.43
N TYR A 63 -14.58 13.79 -9.48
CA TYR A 63 -14.51 14.98 -10.32
C TYR A 63 -14.66 14.65 -11.82
N LEU A 64 -13.97 13.62 -12.30
CA LEU A 64 -14.01 13.21 -13.70
C LEU A 64 -15.41 12.72 -14.10
N ALA A 65 -16.05 11.91 -13.25
CA ALA A 65 -17.41 11.46 -13.50
C ALA A 65 -18.44 12.61 -13.48
N ASN A 66 -18.26 13.61 -12.61
CA ASN A 66 -19.10 14.82 -12.59
C ASN A 66 -18.94 15.67 -13.86
N THR A 67 -17.71 15.88 -14.32
CA THR A 67 -17.43 16.72 -15.49
C THR A 67 -17.84 16.05 -16.80
N VAL A 68 -17.68 14.72 -16.91
CA VAL A 68 -17.98 13.97 -18.13
C VAL A 68 -19.45 13.55 -18.24
N VAL A 69 -20.10 13.18 -17.13
CA VAL A 69 -21.45 12.57 -17.15
C VAL A 69 -22.51 13.48 -16.51
N LYS A 70 -22.13 14.65 -15.97
CA LYS A 70 -23.01 15.52 -15.14
C LYS A 70 -23.73 14.73 -14.02
N ALA A 71 -23.11 13.65 -13.55
CA ALA A 71 -23.69 12.73 -12.58
C ALA A 71 -22.80 12.65 -11.34
N ASN A 72 -23.38 12.92 -10.17
CA ASN A 72 -22.71 12.83 -8.88
C ASN A 72 -22.24 11.39 -8.62
N PHE A 73 -20.95 11.16 -8.86
CA PHE A 73 -20.30 9.88 -8.62
C PHE A 73 -20.09 9.59 -7.15
N MET A 74 -20.17 10.60 -6.28
CA MET A 74 -19.90 10.44 -4.88
C MET A 74 -20.88 11.24 -4.03
N THR A 75 -21.51 10.55 -3.08
CA THR A 75 -22.44 11.19 -2.14
C THR A 75 -21.63 12.02 -1.14
N SER A 76 -22.15 13.16 -0.67
CA SER A 76 -21.48 14.01 0.34
C SER A 76 -21.00 13.22 1.59
N LYS A 77 -21.71 12.14 1.95
CA LYS A 77 -21.33 11.23 3.04
C LYS A 77 -20.11 10.36 2.73
N GLU A 78 -20.01 9.82 1.51
CA GLU A 78 -18.84 9.04 1.08
C GLU A 78 -17.59 9.96 1.08
N PHE A 79 -17.73 11.23 0.66
CA PHE A 79 -16.62 12.19 0.61
C PHE A 79 -16.12 12.54 2.01
N LYS A 80 -17.04 12.75 2.97
CA LYS A 80 -16.70 12.94 4.38
C LYS A 80 -16.03 11.70 4.98
N PHE A 81 -16.49 10.49 4.64
CA PHE A 81 -15.88 9.25 5.09
C PHE A 81 -14.41 9.15 4.66
N TYR A 82 -14.11 9.49 3.41
CA TYR A 82 -12.74 9.55 2.91
C TYR A 82 -11.87 10.57 3.67
N ILE A 83 -12.34 11.79 3.86
CA ILE A 83 -11.59 12.80 4.63
C ILE A 83 -11.29 12.31 6.05
N VAL A 84 -12.29 11.76 6.74
CA VAL A 84 -12.14 11.24 8.11
C VAL A 84 -11.16 10.06 8.13
N TRP A 85 -11.23 9.16 7.15
CA TRP A 85 -10.32 8.02 7.02
C TRP A 85 -8.87 8.47 6.86
N THR A 86 -8.58 9.41 5.94
CA THR A 86 -7.22 9.94 5.76
C THR A 86 -6.70 10.68 6.98
N ALA A 87 -7.52 11.53 7.59
CA ALA A 87 -7.13 12.23 8.81
C ALA A 87 -6.82 11.23 9.93
N THR A 88 -7.62 10.17 10.04
CA THR A 88 -7.36 9.07 10.98
C THR A 88 -6.05 8.37 10.65
N SER A 89 -5.80 7.98 9.39
CA SER A 89 -4.54 7.31 8.99
C SER A 89 -3.30 8.18 9.24
N MET A 90 -3.35 9.48 8.95
CA MET A 90 -2.24 10.42 9.21
C MET A 90 -1.88 10.52 10.69
N VAL A 91 -2.86 10.37 11.59
CA VAL A 91 -2.63 10.38 13.04
C VAL A 91 -2.27 8.98 13.55
N LEU A 92 -2.88 7.95 12.98
CA LEU A 92 -2.77 6.58 13.44
C LEU A 92 -1.39 5.96 13.19
N PHE A 93 -0.74 6.22 12.05
CA PHE A 93 0.61 5.69 11.78
C PHE A 93 1.68 6.24 12.75
N PRO A 94 1.77 7.58 13.01
CA PRO A 94 2.69 8.11 14.02
C PRO A 94 2.38 7.64 15.44
N LEU A 95 1.09 7.51 15.80
CA LEU A 95 0.69 7.02 17.12
C LEU A 95 1.02 5.53 17.31
N LEU A 96 0.83 4.70 16.28
CA LEU A 96 1.24 3.29 16.31
C LEU A 96 2.74 3.20 16.55
N GLN A 97 3.52 3.94 15.77
CA GLN A 97 4.97 3.93 15.86
C GLN A 97 5.45 4.41 17.24
N PHE A 98 4.80 5.42 17.82
CA PHE A 98 5.08 5.88 19.18
C PHE A 98 4.73 4.82 20.24
N ASN A 99 3.56 4.17 20.13
CA ASN A 99 3.11 3.18 21.10
C ASN A 99 4.00 1.92 21.09
N PHE A 100 4.33 1.42 19.90
CA PHE A 100 5.18 0.24 19.73
C PHE A 100 6.68 0.54 19.91
N SER A 101 7.11 1.80 19.89
CA SER A 101 8.49 2.16 20.25
C SER A 101 8.77 2.13 21.77
N ARG A 102 7.79 1.77 22.61
CA ARG A 102 8.01 1.53 24.04
C ARG A 102 8.76 0.21 24.25
N LYS A 103 9.73 0.20 25.18
CA LYS A 103 10.58 -0.97 25.55
C LYS A 103 9.83 -2.21 26.06
N VAL A 104 8.50 -2.16 26.15
CA VAL A 104 7.65 -3.22 26.69
C VAL A 104 7.35 -4.29 25.63
N TYR A 105 7.43 -3.95 24.33
CA TYR A 105 7.13 -4.87 23.23
C TYR A 105 8.41 -5.41 22.58
N GLU A 106 8.36 -6.65 22.10
CA GLU A 106 9.44 -7.23 21.30
C GLU A 106 9.69 -6.38 20.04
N PRO A 107 10.96 -6.15 19.64
CA PRO A 107 11.33 -5.29 18.51
C PRO A 107 10.58 -5.62 17.22
N THR A 108 10.31 -6.91 16.99
CA THR A 108 9.60 -7.42 15.80
C THR A 108 8.17 -6.85 15.65
N TYR A 109 7.48 -6.54 16.75
CA TYR A 109 6.13 -5.96 16.67
C TYR A 109 6.13 -4.51 16.20
N LYS A 110 7.25 -3.80 16.39
CA LYS A 110 7.39 -2.40 15.97
C LYS A 110 7.37 -2.25 14.45
N GLU A 111 7.86 -3.25 13.73
CA GLU A 111 7.88 -3.23 12.27
C GLU A 111 6.60 -3.87 11.67
N ILE A 112 6.19 -5.02 12.20
CA ILE A 112 5.08 -5.79 11.61
C ILE A 112 3.72 -5.11 11.84
N MET A 113 3.51 -4.43 12.97
CA MET A 113 2.19 -3.86 13.29
C MET A 113 1.82 -2.66 12.40
N PRO A 114 2.68 -1.65 12.19
CA PRO A 114 2.38 -0.57 11.24
C PRO A 114 2.17 -1.07 9.82
N GLU A 115 2.97 -2.04 9.38
CA GLU A 115 2.86 -2.67 8.05
C GLU A 115 1.55 -3.44 7.87
N LEU A 116 1.12 -4.19 8.89
CA LEU A 116 -0.17 -4.89 8.86
C LEU A 116 -1.33 -3.90 8.77
N VAL A 117 -1.33 -2.85 9.59
CA VAL A 117 -2.39 -1.84 9.57
C VAL A 117 -2.44 -1.12 8.22
N TYR A 118 -1.29 -0.81 7.65
CA TYR A 118 -1.18 -0.18 6.34
C TYR A 118 -1.75 -1.10 5.24
N SER A 119 -1.37 -2.38 5.23
CA SER A 119 -1.85 -3.34 4.23
C SER A 119 -3.35 -3.63 4.35
N CYS A 120 -3.90 -3.67 5.57
CA CYS A 120 -5.36 -3.70 5.76
C CYS A 120 -6.03 -2.46 5.16
N GLY A 121 -5.46 -1.27 5.39
CA GLY A 121 -5.95 -0.02 4.78
C GLY A 121 -5.91 -0.06 3.26
N LEU A 122 -4.82 -0.54 2.67
CA LEU A 122 -4.70 -0.74 1.22
C LEU A 122 -5.72 -1.73 0.67
N PHE A 123 -6.00 -2.81 1.40
CA PHE A 123 -7.01 -3.80 0.99
C PHE A 123 -8.40 -3.17 0.92
N VAL A 124 -8.75 -2.34 1.92
CA VAL A 124 -10.00 -1.56 1.91
C VAL A 124 -10.03 -0.61 0.71
N VAL A 125 -8.93 0.10 0.43
CA VAL A 125 -8.83 0.97 -0.75
C VAL A 125 -8.98 0.18 -2.06
N ALA A 126 -8.43 -1.03 -2.14
CA ALA A 126 -8.55 -1.89 -3.31
C ALA A 126 -10.02 -2.30 -3.55
N ILE A 127 -10.76 -2.67 -2.50
CA ILE A 127 -12.21 -2.95 -2.58
C ILE A 127 -12.98 -1.71 -3.08
N LEU A 128 -12.62 -0.53 -2.58
CA LEU A 128 -13.25 0.72 -3.01
C LEU A 128 -12.90 1.07 -4.46
N GLY A 129 -11.68 0.75 -4.91
CA GLY A 129 -11.25 0.83 -6.31
C GLY A 129 -12.12 -0.04 -7.23
N VAL A 130 -12.44 -1.27 -6.82
CA VAL A 130 -13.35 -2.16 -7.58
C VAL A 130 -14.74 -1.55 -7.69
N ARG A 131 -15.30 -1.08 -6.56
CA ARG A 131 -16.62 -0.42 -6.54
C ARG A 131 -16.62 0.81 -7.45
N SER A 132 -15.55 1.61 -7.41
CA SER A 132 -15.36 2.77 -8.28
C SER A 132 -15.36 2.35 -9.76
N ASN A 133 -14.63 1.29 -10.10
CA ASN A 133 -14.55 0.77 -11.47
C ASN A 133 -15.92 0.34 -12.00
N PHE A 134 -16.70 -0.41 -11.22
CA PHE A 134 -18.05 -0.83 -11.62
C PHE A 134 -19.00 0.36 -11.83
N LYS A 135 -18.96 1.34 -10.92
CA LYS A 135 -19.79 2.54 -11.05
C LYS A 135 -19.41 3.35 -12.29
N PHE A 136 -18.11 3.45 -12.57
CA PHE A 136 -17.59 4.15 -13.74
C PHE A 136 -18.01 3.47 -15.05
N ASN A 137 -17.85 2.14 -15.15
CA ASN A 137 -18.29 1.36 -16.31
C ASN A 137 -19.78 1.52 -16.59
N ARG A 138 -20.61 1.54 -15.54
CA ARG A 138 -22.06 1.75 -15.68
C ARG A 138 -22.39 3.14 -16.23
N LEU A 139 -21.67 4.18 -15.79
CA LEU A 139 -21.88 5.54 -16.26
C LEU A 139 -21.43 5.73 -17.71
N LEU A 140 -20.32 5.11 -18.10
CA LEU A 140 -19.80 5.07 -19.47
C LEU A 140 -20.74 4.38 -20.45
N ALA A 141 -21.23 3.19 -20.09
CA ALA A 141 -22.16 2.45 -20.93
C ALA A 141 -23.45 3.24 -21.21
N ASN A 142 -23.85 4.10 -20.27
CA ASN A 142 -25.01 4.98 -20.43
C ASN A 142 -24.66 6.25 -21.24
N ALA A 143 -23.48 6.85 -21.04
CA ALA A 143 -23.06 8.06 -21.75
C ALA A 143 -22.76 7.81 -23.23
N GLN A 144 -22.17 6.65 -23.57
CA GLN A 144 -21.92 6.24 -24.97
C GLN A 144 -23.22 6.03 -25.77
N ARG A 145 -24.35 5.81 -25.10
CA ARG A 145 -25.67 5.72 -25.75
C ARG A 145 -26.30 7.08 -26.05
N LEU A 146 -25.81 8.17 -25.45
CA LEU A 146 -26.41 9.51 -25.50
C LEU A 146 -25.61 10.55 -26.29
N ASN A 147 -24.30 10.38 -26.50
CA ASN A 147 -23.43 11.38 -27.16
C ASN A 147 -22.55 10.77 -28.28
N ASP A 148 -22.15 11.63 -29.22
CA ASP A 148 -21.35 11.30 -30.41
C ASP A 148 -20.04 10.54 -30.05
N PRO A 149 -19.78 9.33 -30.60
CA PRO A 149 -18.87 8.35 -29.99
C PRO A 149 -17.36 8.64 -30.06
N ARG A 150 -16.92 9.60 -30.88
CA ARG A 150 -15.56 9.53 -31.47
C ARG A 150 -14.44 10.24 -30.72
N SER A 151 -14.70 11.18 -29.80
CA SER A 151 -13.63 11.97 -29.15
C SER A 151 -13.53 11.77 -27.63
N ALA A 152 -14.67 11.77 -26.91
CA ALA A 152 -14.68 11.62 -25.46
C ALA A 152 -14.48 10.16 -25.01
N GLY A 153 -14.98 9.18 -25.78
CA GLY A 153 -14.96 7.76 -25.41
C GLY A 153 -13.56 7.18 -25.22
N ALA A 154 -12.62 7.52 -26.12
CA ALA A 154 -11.26 6.97 -26.09
C ALA A 154 -10.46 7.41 -24.87
N LYS A 155 -10.55 8.69 -24.46
CA LYS A 155 -9.88 9.20 -23.25
C LYS A 155 -10.43 8.56 -21.98
N ILE A 156 -11.75 8.37 -21.92
CA ILE A 156 -12.38 7.79 -20.74
C ILE A 156 -12.05 6.29 -20.62
N GLN A 157 -12.01 5.57 -21.74
CA GLN A 157 -11.59 4.17 -21.77
C GLN A 157 -10.14 4.02 -21.28
N TYR A 158 -9.23 4.91 -21.67
CA TYR A 158 -7.87 4.93 -21.15
C TYR A 158 -7.83 5.03 -19.61
N PHE A 159 -8.59 5.96 -19.03
CA PHE A 159 -8.67 6.10 -17.58
C PHE A 159 -9.31 4.89 -16.87
N GLN A 160 -10.27 4.24 -17.52
CA GLN A 160 -10.89 3.00 -17.02
C GLN A 160 -9.85 1.87 -16.95
N GLU A 161 -9.07 1.67 -18.01
CA GLU A 161 -8.01 0.65 -18.04
C GLU A 161 -6.95 0.92 -16.96
N LEU A 162 -6.54 2.18 -16.78
CA LEU A 162 -5.62 2.57 -15.71
C LEU A 162 -6.19 2.27 -14.31
N ASN A 163 -7.47 2.54 -14.07
CA ASN A 163 -8.11 2.25 -12.79
C ASN A 163 -8.21 0.74 -12.51
N LEU A 164 -8.43 -0.08 -13.55
CA LEU A 164 -8.41 -1.54 -13.45
C LEU A 164 -7.02 -2.04 -13.04
N ILE A 165 -5.97 -1.60 -13.74
CA ILE A 165 -4.58 -1.99 -13.45
C ILE A 165 -4.19 -1.55 -12.04
N LEU A 166 -4.55 -0.33 -11.64
CA LEU A 166 -4.30 0.17 -10.30
C LEU A 166 -4.96 -0.73 -9.24
N THR A 167 -6.25 -1.02 -9.41
CA THR A 167 -7.03 -1.81 -8.46
C THR A 167 -6.46 -3.22 -8.32
N ALA A 168 -6.13 -3.87 -9.45
CA ALA A 168 -5.51 -5.19 -9.45
C ALA A 168 -4.14 -5.18 -8.73
N SER A 169 -3.32 -4.16 -9.00
CA SER A 169 -2.01 -4.01 -8.37
C SER A 169 -2.13 -3.76 -6.86
N LEU A 170 -3.11 -2.97 -6.42
CA LEU A 170 -3.38 -2.76 -4.99
C LEU A 170 -3.82 -4.05 -4.28
N PHE A 171 -4.59 -4.92 -4.94
CA PHE A 171 -4.95 -6.24 -4.38
C PHE A 171 -3.72 -7.13 -4.20
N ILE A 172 -2.85 -7.20 -5.21
CA ILE A 172 -1.61 -7.99 -5.15
C ILE A 172 -0.71 -7.46 -4.02
N TYR A 173 -0.56 -6.14 -3.94
CA TYR A 173 0.25 -5.48 -2.93
C TYR A 173 -0.28 -5.74 -1.51
N ALA A 174 -1.57 -5.46 -1.27
CA ALA A 174 -2.19 -5.61 0.03
C ALA A 174 -2.21 -7.08 0.49
N THR A 175 -2.58 -8.01 -0.39
CA THR A 175 -2.70 -9.43 -0.04
C THR A 175 -1.32 -10.03 0.28
N SER A 176 -0.30 -9.73 -0.52
CA SER A 176 1.06 -10.24 -0.29
C SER A 176 1.62 -9.74 1.05
N LEU A 177 1.37 -8.47 1.36
CA LEU A 177 1.85 -7.84 2.60
C LEU A 177 1.07 -8.35 3.83
N ILE A 178 -0.26 -8.52 3.73
CA ILE A 178 -1.08 -9.12 4.80
C ILE A 178 -0.61 -10.54 5.13
N ILE A 179 -0.35 -11.37 4.12
CA ILE A 179 0.12 -12.75 4.32
C ILE A 179 1.46 -12.75 5.05
N LEU A 180 2.39 -11.88 4.65
CA LEU A 180 3.72 -11.76 5.25
C LEU A 180 3.65 -11.33 6.73
N CYS A 181 2.83 -10.30 7.02
CA CYS A 181 2.65 -9.80 8.38
C CYS A 181 1.88 -10.78 9.28
N ALA A 182 0.84 -11.45 8.76
CA ALA A 182 0.04 -12.41 9.52
C ALA A 182 0.86 -13.66 9.90
N ASP A 183 1.70 -14.18 8.99
CA ASP A 183 2.62 -15.27 9.34
C ASP A 183 3.74 -14.79 10.27
N GLY A 184 4.20 -13.53 10.13
CA GLY A 184 5.19 -12.92 11.03
C GLY A 184 4.72 -12.80 12.48
N LEU A 185 3.42 -12.64 12.71
CA LEU A 185 2.78 -12.62 14.03
C LEU A 185 2.49 -14.03 14.59
N THR A 186 2.50 -15.04 13.74
CA THR A 186 2.24 -16.42 14.15
C THR A 186 3.52 -17.05 14.68
N GLY A 187 3.50 -17.60 15.90
CA GLY A 187 4.70 -18.17 16.54
C GLY A 187 5.40 -19.31 15.77
N LYS A 188 4.69 -19.98 14.85
CA LYS A 188 5.25 -21.03 13.97
C LYS A 188 6.01 -20.48 12.75
N LYS A 189 5.78 -19.22 12.34
CA LYS A 189 6.44 -18.52 11.21
C LYS A 189 6.68 -19.42 9.99
N SER A 190 5.70 -20.22 9.59
CA SER A 190 5.91 -21.31 8.62
C SER A 190 6.27 -20.79 7.23
N LEU A 191 5.69 -19.66 6.82
CA LEU A 191 5.97 -19.04 5.53
C LEU A 191 7.27 -18.22 5.57
N ASN A 192 7.49 -17.47 6.65
CA ASN A 192 8.71 -16.69 6.85
C ASN A 192 9.95 -17.54 7.15
N ALA A 193 9.78 -18.79 7.60
CA ALA A 193 10.88 -19.74 7.76
C ALA A 193 11.44 -20.22 6.41
N HIS A 194 10.59 -20.32 5.38
CA HIS A 194 11.02 -20.66 4.03
C HIS A 194 11.48 -19.40 3.28
N LYS A 195 12.81 -19.23 3.16
CA LYS A 195 13.44 -18.09 2.46
C LYS A 195 12.80 -17.79 1.10
N PHE A 196 12.54 -18.82 0.30
CA PHE A 196 11.91 -18.66 -1.02
C PHE A 196 10.53 -18.00 -0.95
N SER A 197 9.66 -18.43 -0.03
CA SER A 197 8.31 -17.90 0.08
C SER A 197 8.29 -16.46 0.59
N SER A 198 9.16 -16.15 1.57
CA SER A 198 9.37 -14.78 2.03
C SER A 198 9.86 -13.87 0.91
N ASP A 199 10.91 -14.27 0.19
CA ASP A 199 11.48 -13.47 -0.90
C ASP A 199 10.51 -13.29 -2.06
N PHE A 200 9.72 -14.32 -2.39
CA PHE A 200 8.68 -14.23 -3.43
C PHE A 200 7.57 -13.22 -3.07
N LEU A 201 7.08 -13.25 -1.82
CA LEU A 201 6.06 -12.31 -1.35
C LEU A 201 6.59 -10.88 -1.28
N ILE A 202 7.83 -10.68 -0.84
CA ILE A 202 8.48 -9.36 -0.83
C ILE A 202 8.67 -8.85 -2.26
N CYS A 203 9.09 -9.70 -3.19
CA CYS A 203 9.23 -9.34 -4.60
C CYS A 203 7.90 -8.88 -5.20
N ASN A 204 6.82 -9.65 -5.01
CA ASN A 204 5.48 -9.27 -5.47
C ASN A 204 5.02 -7.92 -4.88
N THR A 205 5.29 -7.72 -3.60
CA THR A 205 4.98 -6.49 -2.86
C THR A 205 5.69 -5.28 -3.49
N ASN A 206 6.99 -5.42 -3.78
CA ASN A 206 7.79 -4.35 -4.38
C ASN A 206 7.40 -4.05 -5.82
N VAL A 207 7.20 -5.09 -6.64
CA VAL A 207 6.77 -4.92 -8.04
C VAL A 207 5.39 -4.26 -8.09
N ALA A 208 4.44 -4.70 -7.27
CA ALA A 208 3.11 -4.10 -7.22
C ALA A 208 3.16 -2.64 -6.77
N SER A 209 4.02 -2.29 -5.81
CA SER A 209 4.24 -0.90 -5.39
C SER A 209 4.74 -0.01 -6.54
N ILE A 210 5.71 -0.49 -7.33
CA ILE A 210 6.22 0.24 -8.51
C ILE A 210 5.11 0.46 -9.54
N VAL A 211 4.29 -0.56 -9.81
CA VAL A 211 3.16 -0.46 -10.74
C VAL A 211 2.13 0.56 -10.22
N VAL A 212 1.79 0.53 -8.92
CA VAL A 212 0.88 1.50 -8.30
C VAL A 212 1.39 2.93 -8.52
N TRP A 213 2.65 3.21 -8.20
CA TRP A 213 3.23 4.54 -8.39
C TRP A 213 3.25 4.98 -9.86
N THR A 214 3.61 4.07 -10.76
CA THR A 214 3.64 4.35 -12.20
C THR A 214 2.24 4.69 -12.73
N VAL A 215 1.23 3.90 -12.36
CA VAL A 215 -0.16 4.14 -12.78
C VAL A 215 -0.68 5.45 -12.18
N MET A 216 -0.35 5.78 -10.94
CA MET A 216 -0.72 7.09 -10.37
C MET A 216 -0.15 8.25 -11.18
N ILE A 217 1.12 8.18 -11.58
CA ILE A 217 1.75 9.21 -12.41
C ILE A 217 1.03 9.31 -13.77
N LEU A 218 0.70 8.19 -14.41
CA LEU A 218 -0.03 8.16 -15.69
C LEU A 218 -1.43 8.76 -15.58
N ILE A 219 -2.11 8.62 -14.44
CA ILE A 219 -3.43 9.21 -14.23
C ILE A 219 -3.34 10.74 -14.10
N PHE A 220 -2.33 11.26 -13.38
CA PHE A 220 -2.15 12.71 -13.23
C PHE A 220 -1.53 13.39 -14.46
N HIS A 221 -0.71 12.67 -15.21
CA HIS A 221 -0.07 13.14 -16.44
C HIS A 221 -0.44 12.25 -17.65
N PRO A 222 -1.72 12.27 -18.07
CA PRO A 222 -2.15 11.56 -19.26
C PRO A 222 -1.51 12.18 -20.52
N LYS A 223 -0.91 11.34 -21.37
CA LYS A 223 -0.34 11.75 -22.66
C LYS A 223 -1.42 11.97 -23.72
#